data_AF-A0AAW4Z2A3-F1
#
_entry.id   AF-A0AAW4Z2A3-F1
#
_cell.length_a   1.000
_cell.length_b   1.000
_cell.length_c   1.000
_cell.angle_alpha   90.00
_cell.angle_beta   90.00
_cell.angle_gamma   90.00
#
_symmetry.space_group_name_H-M   'P 1'
#
loop_
_entity.id
_entity.type
_entity.pdbx_description
1 polymer ?
#
loop_
_entity_poly.entity_id
_entity_poly.type
_entity_poly.pdbx_seq_one_letter_code
_entity_poly.pdbx_strand_id
1 'polypeptide(L)'
;MNIFFDNLFGKKSKTKGEVEIVTSSENKDIDTQSGKAEKWSVTYIEDLTSPIVAGSNYLTLFSTIPEVFFPIDYIASRIAGANFQLKKTKDDSIVWANKRMNGILSRPNCLMRWKELIYQHHIYKLCTGNSFIRAAMPDVFSTAEKWRYCDNYWVLPSDKTIVEPVYGNIPLFGIAQTEDIIRSYRLEYGWNGSLEIPPYQIWHDRDGSAEFYSGAMFLKSKSRLASQNKPMSNLIAVYEARNVIYVKRGGLGFIVSKKTDATGSIALTDDEKEQLLKQNFEKYGVRKGQVPYGISDADIDFVRTNLSIAELQPFEETLADAINIAGAYGIPAVLVPRKDQSTFSNQATAEKSVYCSTVIPMAKQFCKDFTAFLGLEGGGYYLDCDFSDVDCLQEGLKESEDVKTNINKRCREQFSCGLITLNDWRAQIGESMIENPLFDKLKFDMSDEELDKVNRVFNTKSGDEKDGRENQKPSVQDKGK
;
A
#
# COMPACT_ATOMS: atom_id res chain seq x y z
N MET A 1 62.80 -1.15 -14.83
CA MET A 1 61.57 -1.93 -14.61
C MET A 1 60.41 -0.94 -14.60
N ASN A 2 59.82 -0.47 -15.69
CA ASN A 2 59.44 -1.11 -16.97
C ASN A 2 58.79 -2.47 -16.76
N ILE A 3 57.45 -2.45 -16.71
CA ILE A 3 56.45 -3.37 -17.31
C ILE A 3 55.12 -3.02 -16.61
N PHE A 4 54.28 -2.16 -17.22
CA PHE A 4 52.81 -2.21 -17.04
C PHE A 4 52.02 -1.34 -18.05
N PHE A 5 52.62 -0.94 -19.18
CA PHE A 5 51.93 -0.26 -20.27
C PHE A 5 52.44 -0.83 -21.59
N ASP A 6 51.88 -1.95 -22.06
CA ASP A 6 52.11 -2.45 -23.43
C ASP A 6 51.17 -3.58 -23.84
N ASN A 7 49.84 -3.45 -23.70
CA ASN A 7 48.92 -4.40 -24.36
C ASN A 7 47.51 -3.85 -24.64
N LEU A 8 47.42 -2.64 -25.19
CA LEU A 8 46.12 -2.10 -25.65
C LEU A 8 46.06 -1.69 -27.14
N PHE A 9 47.11 -1.89 -27.94
CA PHE A 9 47.08 -1.54 -29.36
C PHE A 9 47.75 -2.60 -30.26
N GLY A 10 47.04 -3.70 -30.51
CA GLY A 10 47.35 -4.64 -31.57
C GLY A 10 46.71 -4.22 -32.90
N LYS A 11 47.54 -3.78 -33.85
CA LYS A 11 47.15 -3.36 -35.22
C LYS A 11 46.41 -4.46 -35.97
N LYS A 12 45.25 -4.13 -36.57
CA LYS A 12 44.62 -4.89 -37.65
C LYS A 12 45.43 -4.74 -38.94
N SER A 13 45.76 -5.85 -39.59
CA SER A 13 46.11 -5.93 -41.01
C SER A 13 44.95 -6.58 -41.78
N LYS A 14 44.64 -6.05 -42.96
CA LYS A 14 43.48 -6.38 -43.82
C LYS A 14 43.76 -7.62 -44.68
N THR A 15 42.78 -8.51 -44.86
CA THR A 15 42.34 -8.95 -46.21
C THR A 15 40.95 -9.60 -46.23
N LYS A 16 40.37 -9.61 -47.43
CA LYS A 16 39.00 -9.89 -47.89
C LYS A 16 38.46 -11.31 -47.59
N GLY A 17 37.12 -11.41 -47.56
CA GLY A 17 36.40 -12.46 -48.28
C GLY A 17 35.72 -13.54 -47.44
N GLU A 18 34.41 -13.65 -47.64
CA GLU A 18 33.55 -14.83 -47.54
C GLU A 18 33.05 -15.33 -46.17
N VAL A 19 31.73 -15.60 -46.22
CA VAL A 19 30.87 -16.23 -45.23
C VAL A 19 31.09 -17.73 -45.35
N GLU A 20 31.40 -18.40 -44.25
CA GLU A 20 31.25 -19.85 -44.16
C GLU A 20 30.55 -20.25 -42.86
N ILE A 21 29.31 -20.70 -43.05
CA ILE A 21 28.53 -21.46 -42.09
C ILE A 21 29.09 -22.88 -42.14
N VAL A 22 29.82 -23.29 -41.11
CA VAL A 22 30.20 -24.70 -40.94
C VAL A 22 29.34 -25.31 -39.84
N THR A 23 28.27 -25.94 -40.28
CA THR A 23 27.57 -27.01 -39.56
C THR A 23 28.42 -28.27 -39.60
N SER A 24 28.79 -28.80 -38.44
CA SER A 24 29.12 -30.23 -38.31
C SER A 24 28.27 -30.85 -37.20
N SER A 25 27.26 -31.56 -37.65
CA SER A 25 26.54 -32.60 -36.91
C SER A 25 27.48 -33.75 -36.58
N GLU A 26 27.42 -34.28 -35.36
CA GLU A 26 27.03 -35.68 -35.12
C GLU A 26 26.81 -35.95 -33.63
N ASN A 27 25.60 -36.44 -33.35
CA ASN A 27 25.12 -36.87 -32.06
C ASN A 27 25.83 -38.15 -31.59
N LYS A 28 26.16 -38.21 -30.30
CA LYS A 28 26.01 -39.42 -29.47
C LYS A 28 25.52 -39.06 -28.07
N ASP A 29 24.25 -39.41 -27.84
CA ASP A 29 23.67 -39.97 -26.62
C ASP A 29 23.86 -39.24 -25.28
N ILE A 30 22.86 -38.38 -25.01
CA ILE A 30 22.07 -38.23 -23.78
C ILE A 30 22.61 -38.93 -22.53
N ASP A 31 23.09 -38.14 -21.57
CA ASP A 31 22.89 -38.42 -20.15
C ASP A 31 22.57 -37.13 -19.35
N THR A 32 21.27 -37.00 -19.07
CA THR A 32 20.58 -36.36 -17.95
C THR A 32 21.39 -35.55 -16.91
N GLN A 33 21.72 -34.27 -17.15
CA GLN A 33 21.88 -33.22 -16.10
C GLN A 33 21.73 -31.78 -16.65
N SER A 34 20.54 -31.39 -17.14
CA SER A 34 20.25 -29.97 -17.46
C SER A 34 19.26 -29.39 -16.46
N GLY A 35 19.77 -28.67 -15.46
CA GLY A 35 18.90 -27.97 -14.50
C GLY A 35 19.57 -26.95 -13.56
N LYS A 36 20.85 -26.59 -13.78
CA LYS A 36 21.57 -25.70 -12.84
C LYS A 36 22.41 -24.57 -13.45
N ALA A 37 22.36 -24.35 -14.77
CA ALA A 37 23.25 -23.38 -15.41
C ALA A 37 22.61 -22.02 -15.81
N GLU A 38 21.29 -21.85 -15.75
CA GLU A 38 20.65 -20.62 -16.28
C GLU A 38 20.20 -19.58 -15.24
N LYS A 39 20.36 -19.84 -13.94
CA LYS A 39 19.89 -18.90 -12.90
C LYS A 39 20.91 -17.84 -12.48
N TRP A 40 22.17 -17.96 -12.92
CA TRP A 40 23.28 -17.11 -12.48
C TRP A 40 23.69 -16.00 -13.48
N SER A 41 23.04 -15.90 -14.65
CA SER A 41 23.38 -14.90 -15.69
C SER A 41 22.51 -13.64 -15.68
N VAL A 42 21.29 -13.68 -15.13
CA VAL A 42 20.36 -12.53 -15.20
C VAL A 42 20.75 -11.43 -14.20
N THR A 43 21.07 -11.79 -12.96
CA THR A 43 21.36 -10.82 -11.89
C THR A 43 22.63 -10.02 -12.13
N TYR A 44 23.68 -10.65 -12.69
CA TYR A 44 24.95 -9.96 -12.97
C TYR A 44 24.88 -9.05 -14.21
N ILE A 45 24.04 -9.39 -15.20
CA ILE A 45 23.82 -8.53 -16.37
C ILE A 45 22.88 -7.37 -16.01
N GLU A 46 21.90 -7.58 -15.12
CA GLU A 46 21.03 -6.52 -14.59
C GLU A 46 21.84 -5.43 -13.85
N ASP A 47 22.80 -5.77 -12.99
CA ASP A 47 23.62 -4.76 -12.27
C ASP A 47 24.52 -3.91 -13.18
N LEU A 48 24.94 -4.45 -14.34
CA LEU A 48 25.77 -3.75 -15.33
C LEU A 48 24.96 -2.90 -16.32
N THR A 49 23.67 -3.17 -16.47
CA THR A 49 22.80 -2.55 -17.51
C THR A 49 21.55 -1.86 -16.98
N SER A 50 21.21 -2.05 -15.70
CA SER A 50 20.10 -1.42 -14.98
C SER A 50 20.58 -0.94 -13.62
N PRO A 51 20.84 0.36 -13.43
CA PRO A 51 21.11 0.88 -12.09
C PRO A 51 19.81 0.84 -11.29
N ILE A 52 19.54 -0.28 -10.61
CA ILE A 52 18.50 -0.33 -9.58
C ILE A 52 19.01 0.53 -8.42
N VAL A 53 18.62 1.80 -8.41
CA VAL A 53 19.00 2.77 -7.38
C VAL A 53 18.08 2.72 -6.17
N ALA A 54 16.90 2.11 -6.30
CA ALA A 54 15.98 1.87 -5.18
C ALA A 54 16.45 0.67 -4.35
N GLY A 55 16.95 0.94 -3.14
CA GLY A 55 17.32 -0.11 -2.18
C GLY A 55 16.10 -0.72 -1.47
N SER A 56 16.33 -1.73 -0.62
CA SER A 56 15.28 -2.29 0.27
C SER A 56 14.89 -1.37 1.44
N ASN A 57 15.12 -0.05 1.31
CA ASN A 57 14.83 0.98 2.32
C ASN A 57 13.43 1.58 2.13
N TYR A 58 12.41 0.73 2.02
CA TYR A 58 11.05 1.12 1.64
C TYR A 58 10.42 2.21 2.52
N LEU A 59 10.76 2.30 3.82
CA LEU A 59 10.29 3.39 4.68
C LEU A 59 10.91 4.75 4.33
N THR A 60 12.16 4.76 3.88
CA THR A 60 12.79 5.97 3.34
C THR A 60 12.08 6.37 2.05
N LEU A 61 11.86 5.41 1.14
CA LEU A 61 11.17 5.66 -0.13
C LEU A 61 9.75 6.20 0.09
N PHE A 62 9.00 5.64 1.06
CA PHE A 62 7.71 6.18 1.49
C PHE A 62 7.78 7.64 1.95
N SER A 63 8.88 8.04 2.59
CA SER A 63 9.06 9.41 3.11
C SER A 63 9.58 10.40 2.05
N THR A 64 10.12 9.91 0.93
CA THR A 64 10.83 10.75 -0.06
C THR A 64 10.22 10.73 -1.46
N ILE A 65 9.46 9.69 -1.82
CA ILE A 65 8.86 9.52 -3.15
C ILE A 65 7.33 9.63 -3.04
N PRO A 66 6.70 10.67 -3.62
CA PRO A 66 5.25 10.88 -3.55
C PRO A 66 4.43 9.70 -4.10
N GLU A 67 4.91 9.05 -5.16
CA GLU A 67 4.24 7.91 -5.79
C GLU A 67 4.23 6.65 -4.93
N VAL A 68 5.18 6.55 -3.98
CA VAL A 68 5.21 5.49 -2.96
C VAL A 68 4.37 5.89 -1.75
N PHE A 69 4.44 7.16 -1.35
CA PHE A 69 3.65 7.71 -0.25
C PHE A 69 2.14 7.56 -0.53
N PHE A 70 1.69 8.02 -1.69
CA PHE A 70 0.27 8.16 -2.05
C PHE A 70 -0.54 6.88 -1.79
N PRO A 71 -0.23 5.71 -2.39
CA PRO A 71 -1.10 4.56 -2.23
C PRO A 71 -1.09 3.98 -0.80
N ILE A 72 0.04 4.11 -0.12
CA ILE A 72 0.21 3.61 1.25
C ILE A 72 -0.57 4.48 2.23
N ASP A 73 -0.40 5.80 2.15
CA ASP A 73 -1.16 6.77 2.95
C ASP A 73 -2.65 6.69 2.64
N TYR A 74 -3.03 6.56 1.35
CA TYR A 74 -4.42 6.45 0.93
C TYR A 74 -5.16 5.33 1.66
N ILE A 75 -4.53 4.16 1.80
CA ILE A 75 -5.11 3.01 2.51
C ILE A 75 -4.99 3.20 4.03
N ALA A 76 -3.80 3.49 4.54
CA ALA A 76 -3.55 3.55 5.99
C ALA A 76 -4.39 4.64 6.68
N SER A 77 -4.51 5.82 6.07
CA SER A 77 -5.30 6.93 6.60
C SER A 77 -6.81 6.61 6.68
N ARG A 78 -7.34 5.89 5.68
CA ARG A 78 -8.75 5.45 5.64
C ARG A 78 -9.06 4.38 6.68
N ILE A 79 -8.16 3.42 6.86
CA ILE A 79 -8.31 2.41 7.93
C ILE A 79 -8.21 3.08 9.30
N ALA A 80 -7.24 3.97 9.49
CA ALA A 80 -7.08 4.72 10.74
C ALA A 80 -8.25 5.68 11.01
N GLY A 81 -8.95 6.11 9.97
CA GLY A 81 -10.17 6.92 10.06
C GLY A 81 -11.43 6.13 10.39
N ALA A 82 -11.40 4.79 10.35
CA ALA A 82 -12.56 3.97 10.63
C ALA A 82 -13.04 4.12 12.09
N ASN A 83 -14.34 3.92 12.29
CA ASN A 83 -14.92 3.96 13.62
C ASN A 83 -14.80 2.58 14.29
N PHE A 84 -13.79 2.42 15.16
CA PHE A 84 -13.55 1.17 15.89
C PHE A 84 -14.51 1.00 17.07
N GLN A 85 -15.22 -0.12 17.09
CA GLN A 85 -16.27 -0.43 18.05
C GLN A 85 -15.99 -1.76 18.75
N LEU A 86 -16.27 -1.81 20.05
CA LEU A 86 -16.32 -3.07 20.80
C LEU A 86 -17.73 -3.66 20.68
N LYS A 87 -17.84 -4.91 20.26
CA LYS A 87 -19.11 -5.63 20.12
C LYS A 87 -19.11 -6.92 20.93
N LYS A 88 -20.30 -7.42 21.27
CA LYS A 88 -20.45 -8.74 21.90
C LYS A 88 -20.52 -9.83 20.84
N THR A 89 -19.85 -10.95 21.07
CA THR A 89 -19.87 -12.11 20.17
C THR A 89 -21.24 -12.79 20.09
N LYS A 90 -22.10 -12.59 21.09
CA LYS A 90 -23.42 -13.25 21.16
C LYS A 90 -24.46 -12.66 20.20
N ASP A 91 -24.46 -11.34 20.06
CA ASP A 91 -25.58 -10.59 19.45
C ASP A 91 -25.13 -9.35 18.67
N ASP A 92 -23.83 -9.18 18.43
CA ASP A 92 -23.21 -8.04 17.73
C ASP A 92 -23.52 -6.66 18.33
N SER A 93 -24.08 -6.60 19.54
CA SER A 93 -24.43 -5.34 20.20
C SER A 93 -23.18 -4.55 20.59
N ILE A 94 -23.22 -3.24 20.34
CA ILE A 94 -22.12 -2.32 20.69
C ILE A 94 -22.03 -2.18 22.21
N VAL A 95 -20.81 -2.30 22.73
CA VAL A 95 -20.50 -2.20 24.15
C VAL A 95 -19.93 -0.82 24.46
N TRP A 96 -20.78 0.07 24.93
CA TRP A 96 -20.39 1.44 25.29
C TRP A 96 -19.64 1.53 26.63
N ALA A 97 -20.04 0.71 27.60
CA ALA A 97 -19.62 0.82 29.00
C ALA A 97 -18.39 -0.05 29.34
N ASN A 98 -17.37 -0.09 28.48
CA ASN A 98 -16.10 -0.77 28.78
C ASN A 98 -14.96 0.26 28.94
N LYS A 99 -14.74 0.74 30.18
CA LYS A 99 -13.74 1.77 30.48
C LYS A 99 -12.33 1.39 29.99
N ARG A 100 -11.97 0.11 30.06
CA ARG A 100 -10.63 -0.35 29.70
C ARG A 100 -10.41 -0.34 28.20
N MET A 101 -11.32 -0.94 27.44
CA MET A 101 -11.27 -0.90 25.98
C MET A 101 -11.39 0.52 25.45
N ASN A 102 -12.24 1.37 26.05
CA ASN A 102 -12.31 2.79 25.69
C ASN A 102 -10.97 3.51 25.95
N GLY A 103 -10.22 3.12 26.99
CA GLY A 103 -8.86 3.60 27.23
C GLY A 103 -7.90 3.20 26.10
N ILE A 104 -7.90 1.93 25.72
CA ILE A 104 -7.05 1.40 24.64
C ILE A 104 -7.39 2.06 23.29
N LEU A 105 -8.69 2.14 22.95
CA LEU A 105 -9.19 2.71 21.69
C LEU A 105 -9.17 4.24 21.64
N SER A 106 -8.79 4.91 22.73
CA SER A 106 -8.54 6.37 22.72
C SER A 106 -7.05 6.68 22.72
N ARG A 107 -6.32 6.05 23.65
CA ARG A 107 -4.92 6.35 23.93
C ARG A 107 -4.21 5.04 24.32
N PRO A 108 -3.78 4.24 23.33
CA PRO A 108 -3.18 2.92 23.56
C PRO A 108 -1.83 2.97 24.28
N ASN A 109 -1.17 4.14 24.30
CA ASN A 109 0.05 4.37 25.05
C ASN A 109 0.19 5.86 25.43
N CYS A 110 1.29 6.22 26.09
CA CYS A 110 1.48 7.56 26.62
C CYS A 110 1.80 8.65 25.57
N LEU A 111 2.10 8.29 24.31
CA LEU A 111 2.49 9.24 23.26
C LEU A 111 1.47 9.36 22.14
N MET A 112 0.77 8.26 21.82
CA MET A 112 -0.05 8.16 20.62
C MET A 112 -1.53 8.02 20.95
N ARG A 113 -2.36 8.60 20.10
CA ARG A 113 -3.79 8.27 20.02
C ARG A 113 -4.01 7.00 19.22
N TRP A 114 -5.16 6.37 19.39
CA TRP A 114 -5.51 5.14 18.68
C TRP A 114 -5.36 5.26 17.15
N LYS A 115 -5.87 6.35 16.58
CA LYS A 115 -5.75 6.64 15.14
C LYS A 115 -4.29 6.65 14.66
N GLU A 116 -3.38 7.25 15.44
CA GLU A 116 -1.95 7.31 15.09
C GLU A 116 -1.29 5.93 15.15
N LEU A 117 -1.66 5.11 16.15
CA LEU A 117 -1.19 3.73 16.27
C LEU A 117 -1.64 2.89 15.07
N ILE A 118 -2.93 2.96 14.70
CA ILE A 118 -3.48 2.23 13.56
C ILE A 118 -2.83 2.67 12.25
N TYR A 119 -2.67 3.98 12.06
CA TYR A 119 -1.97 4.52 10.91
C TYR A 119 -0.55 3.94 10.82
N GLN A 120 0.23 4.05 11.90
CA GLN A 120 1.60 3.56 11.94
C GLN A 120 1.71 2.05 11.68
N HIS A 121 0.82 1.24 12.24
CA HIS A 121 0.74 -0.20 12.00
C HIS A 121 0.61 -0.51 10.50
N HIS A 122 -0.35 0.13 9.85
CA HIS A 122 -0.62 -0.11 8.43
C HIS A 122 0.50 0.43 7.55
N ILE A 123 1.12 1.57 7.88
CA ILE A 123 2.32 2.06 7.17
C ILE A 123 3.42 1.00 7.22
N TYR A 124 3.77 0.47 8.40
CA TYR A 124 4.84 -0.53 8.49
C TYR A 124 4.51 -1.81 7.73
N LYS A 125 3.27 -2.31 7.83
CA LYS A 125 2.82 -3.48 7.09
C LYS A 125 2.93 -3.26 5.58
N LEU A 126 2.39 -2.14 5.08
CA LEU A 126 2.34 -1.84 3.65
C LEU A 126 3.72 -1.51 3.06
N CYS A 127 4.63 -0.91 3.84
CA CYS A 127 5.99 -0.58 3.41
C CYS A 127 6.94 -1.78 3.49
N THR A 128 6.84 -2.63 4.51
CA THR A 128 7.85 -3.66 4.80
C THR A 128 7.33 -5.09 4.69
N GLY A 129 6.02 -5.27 4.51
CA GLY A 129 5.34 -6.56 4.61
C GLY A 129 5.13 -7.04 6.04
N ASN A 130 5.53 -6.26 7.06
CA ASN A 130 5.53 -6.65 8.46
C ASN A 130 5.16 -5.47 9.37
N SER A 131 4.36 -5.73 10.40
CA SER A 131 4.10 -4.81 11.50
C SER A 131 4.09 -5.58 12.82
N PHE A 132 4.51 -4.91 13.89
CA PHE A 132 4.65 -5.52 15.20
C PHE A 132 3.94 -4.66 16.22
N ILE A 133 2.85 -5.16 16.82
CA ILE A 133 2.22 -4.52 17.97
C ILE A 133 2.65 -5.24 19.24
N ARG A 134 3.29 -4.50 20.14
CA ARG A 134 3.70 -4.97 21.45
C ARG A 134 2.67 -4.60 22.51
N ALA A 135 2.19 -5.59 23.25
CA ALA A 135 1.57 -5.40 24.56
C ALA A 135 2.66 -5.37 25.64
N ALA A 136 3.04 -4.18 26.10
CA ALA A 136 4.08 -4.01 27.11
C ALA A 136 3.54 -4.38 28.50
N MET A 137 3.80 -5.61 28.92
CA MET A 137 3.32 -6.16 30.20
C MET A 137 4.39 -7.04 30.89
N PRO A 138 4.38 -7.18 32.23
CA PRO A 138 5.29 -8.07 32.95
C PRO A 138 5.07 -9.57 32.66
N ASP A 139 6.12 -10.39 32.83
CA ASP A 139 6.10 -11.85 32.57
C ASP A 139 5.09 -12.63 33.42
N VAL A 140 4.75 -12.11 34.61
CA VAL A 140 3.68 -12.67 35.46
C VAL A 140 2.31 -12.71 34.76
N PHE A 141 2.10 -11.92 33.70
CA PHE A 141 0.88 -11.91 32.91
C PHE A 141 1.02 -12.58 31.54
N SER A 142 2.04 -13.42 31.33
CA SER A 142 2.32 -14.07 30.03
C SER A 142 1.14 -14.84 29.43
N THR A 143 0.30 -15.46 30.25
CA THR A 143 -0.90 -16.21 29.84
C THR A 143 -2.20 -15.44 29.99
N ALA A 144 -2.14 -14.19 30.45
CA ALA A 144 -3.33 -13.40 30.75
C ALA A 144 -3.89 -12.72 29.50
N GLU A 145 -5.21 -12.48 29.49
CA GLU A 145 -5.87 -11.68 28.46
C GLU A 145 -5.30 -10.24 28.46
N LYS A 146 -4.65 -9.83 27.37
CA LYS A 146 -3.93 -8.54 27.32
C LYS A 146 -4.87 -7.37 27.53
N TRP A 147 -6.09 -7.41 26.98
CA TRP A 147 -7.06 -6.33 27.16
C TRP A 147 -7.43 -6.08 28.62
N ARG A 148 -7.21 -7.05 29.52
CA ARG A 148 -7.49 -6.97 30.97
C ARG A 148 -6.28 -6.63 31.83
N TYR A 149 -5.07 -6.63 31.30
CA TYR A 149 -3.86 -6.47 32.11
C TYR A 149 -2.77 -5.60 31.46
N CYS A 150 -2.94 -5.19 30.20
CA CYS A 150 -2.02 -4.32 29.50
C CYS A 150 -2.71 -3.00 29.11
N ASP A 151 -2.06 -1.90 29.47
CA ASP A 151 -2.49 -0.53 29.16
C ASP A 151 -1.53 0.19 28.20
N ASN A 152 -0.49 -0.50 27.71
CA ASN A 152 0.57 0.09 26.88
C ASN A 152 0.82 -0.75 25.63
N TYR A 153 0.21 -0.34 24.52
CA TYR A 153 0.37 -0.95 23.21
C TYR A 153 1.25 -0.09 22.31
N TRP A 154 2.29 -0.68 21.74
CA TRP A 154 3.28 0.01 20.92
C TRP A 154 3.43 -0.65 19.56
N VAL A 155 3.36 0.12 18.49
CA VAL A 155 3.80 -0.35 17.18
C VAL A 155 5.33 -0.19 17.13
N LEU A 156 6.06 -1.30 17.00
CA LEU A 156 7.51 -1.28 16.93
C LEU A 156 7.99 -0.93 15.51
N PRO A 157 9.11 -0.21 15.34
CA PRO A 157 9.71 0.02 14.04
C PRO A 157 10.04 -1.31 13.34
N SER A 158 9.36 -1.58 12.23
CA SER A 158 9.42 -2.87 11.53
C SER A 158 10.77 -3.14 10.86
N ASP A 159 11.50 -2.09 10.48
CA ASP A 159 12.86 -2.14 9.94
C ASP A 159 13.92 -2.38 11.01
N LYS A 160 13.61 -2.11 12.29
CA LYS A 160 14.50 -2.34 13.44
C LYS A 160 14.13 -3.55 14.29
N THR A 161 13.02 -4.21 13.97
CA THR A 161 12.56 -5.41 14.68
C THR A 161 13.02 -6.66 13.93
N ILE A 162 13.87 -7.43 14.59
CA ILE A 162 14.40 -8.71 14.12
C ILE A 162 13.61 -9.82 14.78
N VAL A 163 13.14 -10.79 13.98
CA VAL A 163 12.47 -11.99 14.48
C VAL A 163 13.51 -13.08 14.60
N GLU A 164 13.73 -13.57 15.82
CA GLU A 164 14.76 -14.56 16.09
C GLU A 164 14.14 -15.96 16.21
N PRO A 165 14.58 -16.94 15.42
CA PRO A 165 14.12 -18.30 15.56
C PRO A 165 14.60 -18.91 16.88
N VAL A 166 13.95 -19.99 17.31
CA VAL A 166 14.52 -20.88 18.32
C VAL A 166 15.84 -21.48 17.84
N TYR A 167 16.74 -21.77 18.79
CA TYR A 167 18.00 -22.42 18.48
C TYR A 167 17.79 -23.91 18.19
N GLY A 168 18.54 -24.43 17.22
CA GLY A 168 18.52 -25.84 16.86
C GLY A 168 17.44 -26.18 15.84
N ASN A 169 16.73 -27.28 16.06
CA ASN A 169 15.74 -27.78 15.10
C ASN A 169 14.42 -27.04 15.26
N ILE A 170 14.07 -26.23 14.27
CA ILE A 170 12.77 -25.54 14.21
C ILE A 170 11.74 -26.56 13.68
N PRO A 171 10.64 -26.84 14.41
CA PRO A 171 9.58 -27.75 13.97
C PRO A 171 8.70 -27.14 12.87
N LEU A 172 9.32 -26.57 11.84
CA LEU A 172 8.64 -25.96 10.71
C LEU A 172 7.85 -27.03 9.95
N PHE A 173 6.57 -26.76 9.68
CA PHE A 173 5.59 -27.71 9.12
C PHE A 173 5.19 -28.88 10.04
N GLY A 174 5.65 -28.88 11.29
CA GLY A 174 5.21 -29.81 12.34
C GLY A 174 4.07 -29.24 13.20
N ILE A 175 3.72 -29.98 14.25
CA ILE A 175 2.81 -29.49 15.30
C ILE A 175 3.64 -28.56 16.20
N ALA A 176 3.42 -27.26 16.07
CA ALA A 176 4.20 -26.23 16.76
C ALA A 176 3.33 -25.01 17.10
N GLN A 177 3.63 -24.37 18.22
CA GLN A 177 3.13 -23.04 18.58
C GLN A 177 4.14 -21.96 18.17
N THR A 178 3.74 -20.70 18.32
CA THR A 178 4.60 -19.56 17.95
C THR A 178 5.92 -19.58 18.72
N GLU A 179 5.88 -19.92 20.01
CA GLU A 179 7.04 -19.98 20.91
C GLU A 179 8.00 -21.14 20.56
N ASP A 180 7.52 -22.17 19.88
CA ASP A 180 8.35 -23.29 19.40
C ASP A 180 9.13 -22.91 18.14
N ILE A 181 8.76 -21.81 17.47
CA ILE A 181 9.37 -21.34 16.22
C ILE A 181 10.18 -20.07 16.47
N ILE A 182 9.63 -19.13 17.23
CA ILE A 182 10.18 -17.81 17.49
C ILE A 182 10.64 -17.74 18.95
N ARG A 183 11.94 -17.50 19.16
CA ARG A 183 12.54 -17.30 20.48
C ARG A 183 12.17 -15.94 21.05
N SER A 184 12.34 -14.91 20.24
CA SER A 184 12.27 -13.51 20.67
C SER A 184 12.11 -12.58 19.47
N TYR A 185 11.57 -11.40 19.75
CA TYR A 185 11.63 -10.24 18.87
C TYR A 185 12.66 -9.28 19.43
N ARG A 186 13.77 -9.09 18.72
CA ARG A 186 14.83 -8.18 19.12
C ARG A 186 14.64 -6.83 18.45
N LEU A 187 14.40 -5.80 19.25
CA LEU A 187 14.30 -4.42 18.80
C LEU A 187 15.68 -3.75 18.89
N GLU A 188 16.24 -3.40 17.74
CA GLU A 188 17.51 -2.68 17.60
C GLU A 188 17.24 -1.18 17.44
N TYR A 189 16.80 -0.53 18.53
CA TYR A 189 16.43 0.88 18.52
C TYR A 189 16.96 1.63 19.74
N GLY A 190 17.65 2.76 19.51
CA GLY A 190 18.14 3.66 20.55
C GLY A 190 19.61 3.45 20.95
N TRP A 191 20.04 4.20 21.97
CA TRP A 191 21.45 4.29 22.39
C TRP A 191 21.93 3.15 23.32
N ASN A 192 21.02 2.44 24.00
CA ASN A 192 21.33 1.55 25.13
C ASN A 192 21.09 0.06 24.88
N GLY A 193 21.44 -0.43 23.69
CA GLY A 193 21.42 -1.86 23.38
C GLY A 193 20.07 -2.37 22.86
N SER A 194 20.07 -3.63 22.44
CA SER A 194 18.91 -4.30 21.86
C SER A 194 17.94 -4.74 22.94
N LEU A 195 16.64 -4.47 22.75
CA LEU A 195 15.59 -4.96 23.63
C LEU A 195 15.05 -6.29 23.11
N GLU A 196 15.28 -7.38 23.85
CA GLU A 196 14.66 -8.67 23.57
C GLU A 196 13.25 -8.71 24.16
N ILE A 197 12.28 -9.09 23.32
CA ILE A 197 10.85 -9.11 23.68
C ILE A 197 10.33 -10.53 23.45
N PRO A 198 9.68 -11.16 24.44
CA PRO A 198 9.17 -12.51 24.31
C PRO A 198 7.96 -12.58 23.35
N PRO A 199 7.73 -13.72 22.68
CA PRO A 199 6.70 -13.84 21.63
C PRO A 199 5.29 -13.49 22.10
N TYR A 200 4.91 -13.87 23.33
CA TYR A 200 3.57 -13.62 23.86
C TYR A 200 3.20 -12.12 23.95
N GLN A 201 4.20 -11.21 23.98
CA GLN A 201 3.97 -9.76 23.99
C GLN A 201 3.75 -9.18 22.60
N ILE A 202 4.07 -9.90 21.53
CA ILE A 202 4.09 -9.37 20.17
C ILE A 202 3.00 -10.01 19.33
N TRP A 203 2.16 -9.17 18.74
CA TRP A 203 1.44 -9.52 17.53
C TRP A 203 2.30 -9.15 16.33
N HIS A 204 2.76 -10.17 15.60
CA HIS A 204 3.42 -9.99 14.31
C HIS A 204 2.39 -10.13 13.19
N ASP A 205 1.91 -8.99 12.71
CA ASP A 205 1.06 -8.93 11.52
C ASP A 205 1.95 -8.89 10.27
N ARG A 206 1.79 -9.86 9.38
CA ARG A 206 2.61 -10.00 8.18
C ARG A 206 1.76 -10.28 6.97
N ASP A 207 2.20 -9.78 5.83
CA ASP A 207 1.60 -10.14 4.54
C ASP A 207 1.84 -11.62 4.21
N GLY A 208 1.06 -12.18 3.30
CA GLY A 208 1.32 -13.54 2.80
C GLY A 208 2.71 -13.64 2.15
N SER A 209 3.50 -14.64 2.55
CA SER A 209 4.79 -14.92 1.91
C SER A 209 4.61 -15.97 0.81
N ALA A 210 4.92 -15.61 -0.43
CA ALA A 210 4.94 -16.55 -1.55
C ALA A 210 6.19 -17.45 -1.53
N GLU A 211 7.24 -17.04 -0.81
CA GLU A 211 8.52 -17.74 -0.74
C GLU A 211 8.82 -18.14 0.71
N PHE A 212 9.12 -19.43 0.92
CA PHE A 212 9.65 -19.96 2.17
C PHE A 212 11.13 -20.28 1.95
N TYR A 213 11.98 -19.27 2.13
CA TYR A 213 13.43 -19.46 2.06
C TYR A 213 13.95 -20.27 3.24
N SER A 214 15.02 -21.05 3.02
CA SER A 214 15.73 -21.79 4.07
C SER A 214 16.32 -20.86 5.13
N GLY A 215 16.45 -21.35 6.37
CA GLY A 215 16.96 -20.57 7.50
C GLY A 215 15.88 -19.73 8.18
N ALA A 216 16.20 -18.55 8.69
CA ALA A 216 15.25 -17.68 9.42
C ALA A 216 14.42 -16.76 8.52
N MET A 217 14.67 -16.75 7.21
CA MET A 217 14.08 -15.77 6.29
C MET A 217 12.57 -15.94 6.08
N PHE A 218 12.02 -17.12 6.36
CA PHE A 218 10.57 -17.34 6.31
C PHE A 218 9.80 -16.62 7.42
N LEU A 219 10.48 -16.12 8.46
CA LEU A 219 9.84 -15.50 9.63
C LEU A 219 9.27 -14.10 9.34
N LYS A 220 9.79 -13.39 8.33
CA LYS A 220 9.25 -12.10 7.87
C LYS A 220 8.77 -12.22 6.43
N SER A 221 7.77 -11.43 6.08
CA SER A 221 7.30 -11.35 4.70
C SER A 221 8.08 -10.31 3.92
N LYS A 222 8.22 -10.52 2.61
CA LYS A 222 8.81 -9.54 1.70
C LYS A 222 7.81 -8.40 1.45
N SER A 223 8.31 -7.17 1.35
CA SER A 223 7.45 -6.02 1.02
C SER A 223 6.82 -6.16 -0.36
N ARG A 224 5.58 -5.70 -0.50
CA ARG A 224 4.89 -5.55 -1.80
C ARG A 224 5.68 -4.64 -2.75
N LEU A 225 6.36 -3.61 -2.22
CA LEU A 225 7.21 -2.68 -2.98
C LEU A 225 8.42 -3.36 -3.60
N ALA A 226 8.82 -4.54 -3.14
CA ALA A 226 9.93 -5.26 -3.77
C ALA A 226 9.66 -5.61 -5.24
N SER A 227 8.39 -5.81 -5.60
CA SER A 227 7.97 -5.99 -7.00
C SER A 227 8.03 -4.69 -7.82
N GLN A 228 8.10 -3.54 -7.15
CA GLN A 228 8.03 -2.21 -7.73
C GLN A 228 9.40 -1.50 -7.77
N ASN A 229 10.50 -2.22 -7.52
CA ASN A 229 11.85 -1.64 -7.51
C ASN A 229 12.24 -0.97 -8.84
N LYS A 230 11.81 -1.53 -9.97
CA LYS A 230 12.07 -0.96 -11.30
C LYS A 230 11.33 0.39 -11.49
N PRO A 231 10.00 0.47 -11.31
CA PRO A 231 9.28 1.75 -11.30
C PRO A 231 9.86 2.79 -10.33
N MET A 232 10.19 2.39 -9.10
CA MET A 232 10.78 3.32 -8.13
C MET A 232 12.15 3.83 -8.57
N SER A 233 12.97 2.99 -9.20
CA SER A 233 14.28 3.39 -9.72
C SER A 233 14.15 4.37 -10.89
N ASN A 234 13.18 4.15 -11.78
CA ASN A 234 12.86 5.07 -12.87
C ASN A 234 12.45 6.45 -12.32
N LEU A 235 11.55 6.48 -11.33
CA LEU A 235 11.13 7.72 -10.69
C LEU A 235 12.31 8.52 -10.10
N ILE A 236 13.19 7.85 -9.35
CA ILE A 236 14.39 8.48 -8.78
C ILE A 236 15.26 9.08 -9.89
N ALA A 237 15.56 8.29 -10.93
CA ALA A 237 16.39 8.73 -12.05
C ALA A 237 15.76 9.92 -12.79
N VAL A 238 14.44 9.91 -13.02
CA VAL A 238 13.71 11.00 -13.66
C VAL A 238 13.74 12.26 -12.80
N TYR A 239 13.55 12.15 -11.48
CA TYR A 239 13.61 13.30 -10.58
C TYR A 239 15.00 13.93 -10.53
N GLU A 240 16.04 13.12 -10.44
CA GLU A 240 17.43 13.57 -10.48
C GLU A 240 17.78 14.23 -11.82
N ALA A 241 17.44 13.57 -12.94
CA ALA A 241 17.69 14.10 -14.28
C ALA A 241 16.98 15.43 -14.50
N ARG A 242 15.71 15.54 -14.11
CA ARG A 242 14.94 16.78 -14.19
C ARG A 242 15.57 17.89 -13.36
N ASN A 243 15.96 17.60 -12.11
CA ASN A 243 16.61 18.59 -11.25
C ASN A 243 17.92 19.10 -11.87
N VAL A 244 18.76 18.19 -12.38
CA VAL A 244 20.03 18.55 -13.03
C VAL A 244 19.80 19.40 -14.28
N ILE A 245 18.85 19.02 -15.15
CA ILE A 245 18.51 19.79 -16.36
C ILE A 245 18.02 21.19 -15.98
N TYR A 246 17.19 21.33 -14.95
CA TYR A 246 16.66 22.64 -14.54
C TYR A 246 17.71 23.53 -13.88
N VAL A 247 18.52 22.98 -12.98
CA VAL A 247 19.41 23.76 -12.10
C VAL A 247 20.79 23.95 -12.73
N LYS A 248 21.39 22.88 -13.26
CA LYS A 248 22.77 22.89 -13.76
C LYS A 248 22.83 23.04 -15.27
N ARG A 249 21.77 22.67 -15.99
CA ARG A 249 21.65 22.68 -17.47
C ARG A 249 22.70 21.87 -18.24
N GLY A 250 23.70 21.28 -17.56
CA GLY A 250 24.73 20.41 -18.15
C GLY A 250 25.55 21.10 -19.25
N GLY A 251 26.31 20.30 -20.01
CA GLY A 251 26.87 20.75 -21.27
C GLY A 251 25.75 20.88 -22.31
N LEU A 252 25.34 22.11 -22.61
CA LEU A 252 24.21 22.39 -23.51
C LEU A 252 24.53 22.07 -24.97
N GLY A 253 25.79 22.12 -25.34
CA GLY A 253 26.25 21.97 -26.71
C GLY A 253 27.64 22.52 -26.91
N PHE A 254 28.09 22.50 -28.16
CA PHE A 254 29.39 23.03 -28.58
C PHE A 254 29.18 24.26 -29.45
N ILE A 255 29.95 25.30 -29.18
CA ILE A 255 30.12 26.40 -30.14
C ILE A 255 31.21 25.97 -31.12
N VAL A 256 30.87 25.87 -32.40
CA VAL A 256 31.77 25.42 -33.47
C VAL A 256 32.00 26.52 -34.48
N SER A 257 33.22 26.61 -35.01
CA SER A 257 33.55 27.56 -36.06
C SER A 257 32.90 27.16 -37.38
N LYS A 258 32.29 28.12 -38.09
CA LYS A 258 31.86 27.96 -39.49
C LYS A 258 32.83 28.58 -40.49
N LYS A 259 33.90 29.22 -40.03
CA LYS A 259 34.91 29.83 -40.91
C LYS A 259 35.49 28.78 -41.87
N THR A 260 35.55 29.12 -43.15
CA THR A 260 36.15 28.28 -44.21
C THR A 260 37.15 29.06 -45.06
N ASP A 261 38.24 28.43 -45.48
CA ASP A 261 39.14 28.90 -46.53
C ASP A 261 39.18 27.96 -47.75
N ALA A 262 40.08 28.23 -48.69
CA ALA A 262 40.28 27.45 -49.91
C ALA A 262 40.73 25.98 -49.66
N THR A 263 41.17 25.66 -48.44
CA THR A 263 41.67 24.35 -48.01
C THR A 263 40.77 23.64 -46.97
N GLY A 264 39.80 24.33 -46.35
CA GLY A 264 38.79 23.71 -45.48
C GLY A 264 38.33 24.57 -44.31
N SER A 265 37.82 23.92 -43.26
CA SER A 265 37.31 24.57 -42.05
C SER A 265 38.43 25.14 -41.17
N ILE A 266 38.33 26.39 -40.75
CA ILE A 266 39.29 27.08 -39.88
C ILE A 266 38.75 27.09 -38.44
N ALA A 267 39.59 26.72 -37.48
CA ALA A 267 39.26 26.81 -36.05
C ALA A 267 39.30 28.25 -35.53
N LEU A 268 38.51 28.54 -34.49
CA LEU A 268 38.63 29.81 -33.74
C LEU A 268 40.01 29.89 -33.07
N THR A 269 40.60 31.08 -33.08
CA THR A 269 41.82 31.35 -32.30
C THR A 269 41.51 31.35 -30.81
N ASP A 270 42.54 31.24 -29.96
CA ASP A 270 42.33 31.24 -28.51
C ASP A 270 41.80 32.58 -27.99
N ASP A 271 42.25 33.70 -28.58
CA ASP A 271 41.72 35.04 -28.29
C ASP A 271 40.22 35.16 -28.65
N GLU A 272 39.80 34.60 -29.79
CA GLU A 272 38.40 34.59 -30.21
C GLU A 272 37.53 33.76 -29.27
N LYS A 273 38.02 32.61 -28.82
CA LYS A 273 37.32 31.78 -27.82
C LYS A 273 37.17 32.54 -26.50
N GLU A 274 38.22 33.21 -26.04
CA GLU A 274 38.19 33.96 -24.78
C GLU A 274 37.24 35.16 -24.87
N GLN A 275 37.24 35.90 -25.99
CA GLN A 275 36.27 36.97 -26.23
C GLN A 275 34.82 36.46 -26.26
N LEU A 276 34.55 35.34 -26.94
CA LEU A 276 33.22 34.74 -27.01
C LEU A 276 32.74 34.30 -25.63
N LEU A 277 33.59 33.64 -24.84
CA LEU A 277 33.29 33.25 -23.48
C LEU A 277 32.97 34.47 -22.61
N LYS A 278 33.82 35.49 -22.66
CA LYS A 278 33.66 36.71 -21.86
C LYS A 278 32.36 37.46 -22.20
N GLN A 279 32.08 37.65 -23.48
CA GLN A 279 30.83 38.29 -23.92
C GLN A 279 29.59 37.48 -23.49
N ASN A 280 29.65 36.16 -23.63
CA ASN A 280 28.54 35.27 -23.29
C ASN A 280 28.24 35.20 -21.80
N PHE A 281 29.27 35.18 -20.93
CA PHE A 281 29.06 35.09 -19.49
C PHE A 281 28.80 36.45 -18.82
N GLU A 282 29.41 37.54 -19.31
CA GLU A 282 29.30 38.85 -18.65
C GLU A 282 28.12 39.68 -19.17
N LYS A 283 27.85 39.67 -20.48
CA LYS A 283 26.86 40.58 -21.11
C LYS A 283 25.52 39.93 -21.43
N TYR A 284 25.51 38.63 -21.71
CA TYR A 284 24.30 37.94 -22.17
C TYR A 284 23.63 37.12 -21.06
N GLY A 285 22.30 37.19 -20.99
CA GLY A 285 21.50 36.46 -20.00
C GLY A 285 20.25 37.20 -19.51
N VAL A 286 19.63 36.67 -18.46
CA VAL A 286 18.37 37.17 -17.88
C VAL A 286 18.52 37.81 -16.50
N ARG A 287 19.75 37.94 -16.01
CA ARG A 287 20.03 38.61 -14.72
C ARG A 287 20.07 40.12 -14.91
N LYS A 288 19.89 40.86 -13.80
CA LYS A 288 19.96 42.32 -13.80
C LYS A 288 21.30 42.79 -14.38
N GLY A 289 21.26 43.59 -15.45
CA GLY A 289 22.45 44.10 -16.16
C GLY A 289 22.89 43.28 -17.38
N GLN A 290 22.23 42.17 -17.68
CA GLN A 290 22.47 41.35 -18.88
C GLN A 290 21.38 41.61 -19.95
N VAL A 291 21.73 41.38 -21.22
CA VAL A 291 20.79 41.46 -22.34
C VAL A 291 20.44 40.05 -22.86
N PRO A 292 19.18 39.80 -23.28
CA PRO A 292 18.73 38.44 -23.64
C PRO A 292 19.19 37.99 -25.03
N TYR A 293 19.79 38.87 -25.83
CA TYR A 293 20.22 38.60 -27.20
C TYR A 293 21.75 38.56 -27.27
N GLY A 294 22.30 37.44 -27.73
CA GLY A 294 23.72 37.32 -28.07
C GLY A 294 23.98 37.85 -29.47
N ILE A 295 24.91 38.80 -29.61
CA ILE A 295 25.38 39.33 -30.90
C ILE A 295 26.86 38.95 -31.02
N SER A 296 27.24 38.34 -32.14
CA SER A 296 28.62 37.95 -32.43
C SER A 296 28.96 38.27 -33.89
N ASP A 297 30.15 38.81 -34.11
CA ASP A 297 30.72 39.05 -35.44
C ASP A 297 31.50 37.84 -35.97
N ALA A 298 31.68 36.80 -35.13
CA ALA A 298 32.34 35.56 -35.52
C ALA A 298 31.35 34.59 -36.18
N ASP A 299 31.75 33.99 -37.31
CA ASP A 299 30.93 32.98 -37.99
C ASP A 299 31.00 31.64 -37.24
N ILE A 300 30.00 31.41 -36.37
CA ILE A 300 29.90 30.28 -35.46
C ILE A 300 28.53 29.61 -35.53
N ASP A 301 28.47 28.31 -35.23
CA ASP A 301 27.22 27.58 -34.94
C ASP A 301 27.16 27.13 -33.48
N PHE A 302 25.96 26.89 -33.00
CA PHE A 302 25.75 26.18 -31.74
C PHE A 302 25.16 24.79 -32.00
N VAL A 303 25.99 23.75 -31.85
CA VAL A 303 25.56 22.36 -31.94
C VAL A 303 25.05 21.92 -30.58
N ARG A 304 23.73 21.89 -30.43
CA ARG A 304 23.05 21.40 -29.24
C ARG A 304 23.26 19.90 -29.09
N THR A 305 23.73 19.45 -27.91
CA THR A 305 23.96 18.02 -27.63
C THR A 305 23.10 17.46 -26.51
N ASN A 306 22.36 18.31 -25.80
CA ASN A 306 21.45 17.86 -24.74
C ASN A 306 20.08 17.47 -25.31
N LEU A 307 19.53 16.36 -24.80
CA LEU A 307 18.13 15.99 -25.03
C LEU A 307 17.22 17.02 -24.36
N SER A 308 16.12 17.36 -25.03
CA SER A 308 15.09 18.19 -24.43
C SER A 308 14.19 17.36 -23.51
N ILE A 309 13.63 18.01 -22.49
CA ILE A 309 12.63 17.40 -21.59
C ILE A 309 11.41 16.91 -22.40
N ALA A 310 11.08 17.58 -23.50
CA ALA A 310 9.98 17.18 -24.37
C ALA A 310 10.24 15.82 -25.06
N GLU A 311 11.48 15.57 -25.49
CA GLU A 311 11.86 14.29 -26.13
C GLU A 311 11.94 13.13 -25.14
N LEU A 312 12.26 13.40 -23.87
CA LEU A 312 12.35 12.38 -22.82
C LEU A 312 10.99 12.00 -22.21
N GLN A 313 9.93 12.75 -22.50
CA GLN A 313 8.56 12.56 -21.97
C GLN A 313 8.49 12.17 -20.47
N PRO A 314 9.23 12.82 -19.55
CA PRO A 314 9.37 12.33 -18.19
C PRO A 314 8.06 12.35 -17.39
N PHE A 315 7.08 13.15 -17.81
CA PHE A 315 5.77 13.20 -17.17
C PHE A 315 4.94 11.95 -17.45
N GLU A 316 5.03 11.41 -18.67
CA GLU A 316 4.34 10.17 -19.05
C GLU A 316 4.95 8.97 -18.32
N GLU A 317 6.28 8.92 -18.27
CA GLU A 317 7.01 7.88 -17.51
C GLU A 317 6.62 7.91 -16.02
N THR A 318 6.68 9.09 -15.38
CA THR A 318 6.32 9.21 -13.95
C THR A 318 4.87 8.81 -13.68
N LEU A 319 3.96 9.08 -14.61
CA LEU A 319 2.56 8.68 -14.47
C LEU A 319 2.39 7.16 -14.63
N ALA A 320 3.07 6.55 -15.60
CA ALA A 320 3.05 5.11 -15.79
C ALA A 320 3.58 4.37 -14.55
N ASP A 321 4.71 4.83 -14.00
CA ASP A 321 5.29 4.26 -12.78
C ASP A 321 4.39 4.48 -11.56
N ALA A 322 3.79 5.66 -11.43
CA ALA A 322 2.82 5.94 -10.37
C ALA A 322 1.60 4.99 -10.43
N ILE A 323 1.09 4.73 -11.63
CA ILE A 323 -0.02 3.79 -11.85
C ILE A 323 0.40 2.36 -11.50
N ASN A 324 1.60 1.93 -11.87
CA ASN A 324 2.11 0.60 -11.54
C ASN A 324 2.23 0.42 -10.02
N ILE A 325 2.82 1.40 -9.32
CA ILE A 325 2.97 1.37 -7.86
C ILE A 325 1.59 1.38 -7.19
N ALA A 326 0.67 2.25 -7.60
CA ALA A 326 -0.70 2.31 -7.06
C ALA A 326 -1.46 1.00 -7.31
N GLY A 327 -1.30 0.40 -8.48
CA GLY A 327 -1.89 -0.89 -8.85
C GLY A 327 -1.44 -2.04 -7.94
N ALA A 328 -0.18 -2.03 -7.47
CA ALA A 328 0.32 -3.02 -6.50
C ALA A 328 -0.41 -2.97 -5.14
N TYR A 329 -1.08 -1.85 -4.83
CA TYR A 329 -1.91 -1.65 -3.65
C TYR A 329 -3.41 -1.79 -3.93
N GLY A 330 -3.80 -2.17 -5.14
CA GLY A 330 -5.20 -2.30 -5.55
C GLY A 330 -5.90 -0.95 -5.73
N ILE A 331 -5.14 0.13 -5.98
CA ILE A 331 -5.71 1.45 -6.24
C ILE A 331 -5.83 1.66 -7.76
N PRO A 332 -7.04 1.90 -8.28
CA PRO A 332 -7.25 2.17 -9.70
C PRO A 332 -6.49 3.39 -10.19
N ALA A 333 -5.99 3.32 -11.42
CA ALA A 333 -5.28 4.43 -12.07
C ALA A 333 -6.07 5.76 -11.99
N VAL A 334 -7.40 5.71 -12.08
CA VAL A 334 -8.31 6.88 -12.04
C VAL A 334 -8.11 7.76 -10.80
N LEU A 335 -7.66 7.18 -9.68
CA LEU A 335 -7.40 7.89 -8.44
C LEU A 335 -5.98 8.45 -8.34
N VAL A 336 -5.08 8.06 -9.23
CA VAL A 336 -3.70 8.58 -9.27
C VAL A 336 -3.75 10.06 -9.71
N PRO A 337 -3.18 10.98 -8.92
CA PRO A 337 -3.16 12.40 -9.23
C PRO A 337 -2.52 12.68 -10.59
N ARG A 338 -3.24 13.36 -11.47
CA ARG A 338 -2.77 13.70 -12.82
C ARG A 338 -3.41 15.00 -13.34
N LYS A 339 -2.84 15.55 -14.40
CA LYS A 339 -3.31 16.79 -15.04
C LYS A 339 -4.69 16.65 -15.67
N ASP A 340 -4.92 15.56 -16.40
CA ASP A 340 -6.19 15.30 -17.09
C ASP A 340 -7.10 14.49 -16.17
N GLN A 341 -7.91 15.16 -15.36
CA GLN A 341 -8.76 14.52 -14.36
C GLN A 341 -9.93 13.78 -14.98
N SER A 342 -10.28 12.64 -14.40
CA SER A 342 -11.54 11.93 -14.66
C SER A 342 -12.72 12.72 -14.09
N THR A 343 -13.91 12.54 -14.67
CA THR A 343 -15.14 13.13 -14.13
C THR A 343 -15.39 12.70 -12.68
N PHE A 344 -16.00 13.58 -11.87
CA PHE A 344 -16.26 13.32 -10.43
C PHE A 344 -16.99 11.99 -10.16
N SER A 345 -17.95 11.61 -11.02
CA SER A 345 -18.67 10.35 -10.92
C SER A 345 -17.74 9.14 -10.96
N ASN A 346 -16.74 9.16 -11.85
CA ASN A 346 -15.80 8.05 -12.02
C ASN A 346 -14.84 7.95 -10.83
N GLN A 347 -14.54 9.07 -10.16
CA GLN A 347 -13.71 9.10 -8.96
C GLN A 347 -14.44 8.48 -7.77
N ALA A 348 -15.71 8.84 -7.53
CA ALA A 348 -16.50 8.28 -6.44
C ALA A 348 -16.68 6.76 -6.58
N THR A 349 -16.97 6.26 -7.80
CA THR A 349 -17.06 4.82 -8.06
C THR A 349 -15.71 4.12 -7.84
N ALA A 350 -14.60 4.72 -8.28
CA ALA A 350 -13.28 4.15 -8.06
C ALA A 350 -12.90 4.12 -6.56
N GLU A 351 -13.24 5.15 -5.81
CA GLU A 351 -13.02 5.19 -4.36
C GLU A 351 -13.86 4.14 -3.63
N LYS A 352 -15.16 4.02 -3.96
CA LYS A 352 -16.02 2.93 -3.47
C LYS A 352 -15.39 1.56 -3.73
N SER A 353 -14.86 1.34 -4.94
CA SER A 353 -14.16 0.10 -5.29
C SER A 353 -12.99 -0.17 -4.36
N VAL A 354 -12.13 0.81 -4.08
CA VAL A 354 -10.97 0.64 -3.18
C VAL A 354 -11.41 0.35 -1.75
N TYR A 355 -12.47 1.01 -1.27
CA TYR A 355 -13.02 0.70 0.05
C TYR A 355 -13.48 -0.75 0.15
N CYS A 356 -14.27 -1.21 -0.82
CA CYS A 356 -14.81 -2.57 -0.85
C CYS A 356 -13.75 -3.64 -1.07
N SER A 357 -12.76 -3.40 -1.95
CA SER A 357 -11.76 -4.41 -2.32
C SER A 357 -10.56 -4.48 -1.37
N THR A 358 -10.21 -3.37 -0.73
CA THR A 358 -8.92 -3.22 -0.05
C THR A 358 -9.06 -2.70 1.38
N VAL A 359 -9.67 -1.54 1.60
CA VAL A 359 -9.70 -0.86 2.92
C VAL A 359 -10.52 -1.65 3.93
N ILE A 360 -11.77 -1.97 3.62
CA ILE A 360 -12.68 -2.65 4.54
C ILE A 360 -12.17 -4.07 4.86
N PRO A 361 -11.77 -4.91 3.88
CA PRO A 361 -11.22 -6.22 4.18
C PRO A 361 -9.98 -6.16 5.09
N MET A 362 -9.08 -5.22 4.84
CA MET A 362 -7.86 -5.05 5.65
C MET A 362 -8.19 -4.59 7.07
N ALA A 363 -9.12 -3.65 7.23
CA ALA A 363 -9.56 -3.17 8.54
C ALA A 363 -10.30 -4.25 9.34
N LYS A 364 -11.19 -5.02 8.71
CA LYS A 364 -11.89 -6.15 9.35
C LYS A 364 -10.93 -7.26 9.76
N GLN A 365 -9.95 -7.59 8.91
CA GLN A 365 -8.91 -8.57 9.23
C GLN A 365 -8.06 -8.09 10.42
N PHE A 366 -7.65 -6.81 10.41
CA PHE A 366 -6.96 -6.20 11.56
C PHE A 366 -7.80 -6.34 12.84
N CYS A 367 -9.08 -5.97 12.80
CA CYS A 367 -9.98 -6.08 13.95
C CYS A 367 -10.08 -7.52 14.48
N LYS A 368 -10.19 -8.51 13.59
CA LYS A 368 -10.24 -9.94 13.94
C LYS A 368 -8.94 -10.41 14.60
N ASP A 369 -7.80 -10.16 13.96
CA ASP A 369 -6.52 -10.64 14.47
C ASP A 369 -6.12 -9.92 15.76
N PHE A 370 -6.42 -8.62 15.85
CA PHE A 370 -6.19 -7.85 17.06
C PHE A 370 -7.12 -8.29 18.20
N THR A 371 -8.36 -8.69 17.90
CA THR A 371 -9.29 -9.31 18.87
C THR A 371 -8.68 -10.57 19.48
N ALA A 372 -8.15 -11.45 18.63
CA ALA A 372 -7.49 -12.69 19.06
C ALA A 372 -6.23 -12.39 19.88
N PHE A 373 -5.38 -11.48 19.39
CA PHE A 373 -4.19 -11.07 20.13
C PHE A 373 -4.52 -10.51 21.51
N LEU A 374 -5.53 -9.65 21.61
CA LEU A 374 -5.95 -9.07 22.88
C LEU A 374 -6.56 -10.09 23.86
N GLY A 375 -7.07 -11.21 23.36
CA GLY A 375 -7.82 -12.20 24.14
C GLY A 375 -9.24 -11.72 24.49
N LEU A 376 -9.88 -10.95 23.61
CA LEU A 376 -11.23 -10.40 23.85
C LEU A 376 -12.32 -11.46 23.81
N GLU A 377 -12.10 -12.55 23.06
CA GLU A 377 -13.07 -13.63 22.88
C GLU A 377 -13.39 -14.35 24.19
N GLY A 378 -12.41 -14.48 25.11
CA GLY A 378 -12.62 -15.03 26.45
C GLY A 378 -13.55 -14.18 27.32
N GLY A 379 -13.72 -12.90 26.98
CA GLY A 379 -14.72 -12.00 27.56
C GLY A 379 -16.07 -11.97 26.82
N GLY A 380 -16.22 -12.72 25.72
CA GLY A 380 -17.40 -12.66 24.86
C GLY A 380 -17.48 -11.38 24.02
N TYR A 381 -16.33 -10.77 23.71
CA TYR A 381 -16.25 -9.53 22.93
C TYR A 381 -15.39 -9.71 21.68
N TYR A 382 -15.59 -8.84 20.70
CA TYR A 382 -14.70 -8.65 19.56
C TYR A 382 -14.66 -7.19 19.12
N LEU A 383 -13.59 -6.81 18.43
CA LEU A 383 -13.48 -5.50 17.79
C LEU A 383 -14.05 -5.55 16.38
N ASP A 384 -14.72 -4.47 16.02
CA ASP A 384 -15.20 -4.24 14.67
C ASP A 384 -14.86 -2.82 14.22
N CYS A 385 -14.88 -2.58 12.91
CA CYS A 385 -14.73 -1.25 12.32
C CYS A 385 -15.96 -0.91 11.47
N ASP A 386 -16.48 0.30 11.67
CA ASP A 386 -17.60 0.86 10.93
C ASP A 386 -17.13 1.95 9.96
N PHE A 387 -17.75 1.97 8.79
CA PHE A 387 -17.49 2.90 7.69
C PHE A 387 -18.79 3.55 7.20
N SER A 388 -19.85 3.52 8.01
CA SER A 388 -21.16 4.06 7.68
C SER A 388 -21.20 5.58 7.60
N ASP A 389 -20.10 6.28 7.89
CA ASP A 389 -19.91 7.72 7.72
C ASP A 389 -19.21 8.08 6.40
N VAL A 390 -18.76 7.10 5.61
CA VAL A 390 -18.06 7.33 4.35
C VAL A 390 -19.07 7.65 3.24
N ASP A 391 -18.98 8.85 2.68
CA ASP A 391 -19.93 9.37 1.67
C ASP A 391 -20.08 8.45 0.44
N CYS A 392 -18.97 7.96 -0.11
CA CYS A 392 -18.99 7.11 -1.31
C CYS A 392 -19.60 5.72 -1.08
N LEU A 393 -19.80 5.32 0.17
CA LEU A 393 -20.44 4.05 0.54
C LEU A 393 -21.96 4.20 0.79
N GLN A 394 -22.47 5.42 0.97
CA GLN A 394 -23.87 5.66 1.32
C GLN A 394 -24.86 5.17 0.25
N GLU A 395 -24.54 5.36 -1.02
CA GLU A 395 -25.39 4.88 -2.11
C GLU A 395 -25.52 3.35 -2.08
N GLY A 396 -24.40 2.64 -1.86
CA GLY A 396 -24.41 1.18 -1.73
C GLY A 396 -25.15 0.69 -0.47
N LEU A 397 -25.05 1.44 0.63
CA LEU A 397 -25.79 1.17 1.85
C LEU A 397 -27.30 1.30 1.61
N LYS A 398 -27.74 2.36 0.95
CA LYS A 398 -29.15 2.56 0.58
C LYS A 398 -29.66 1.42 -0.31
N GLU A 399 -28.91 1.06 -1.35
CA GLU A 399 -29.25 -0.09 -2.22
C GLU A 399 -29.35 -1.40 -1.43
N SER A 400 -28.43 -1.64 -0.48
CA SER A 400 -28.43 -2.82 0.39
C SER A 400 -29.64 -2.85 1.33
N GLU A 401 -30.00 -1.72 1.94
CA GLU A 401 -31.18 -1.60 2.80
C GLU A 401 -32.48 -1.74 2.01
N ASP A 402 -32.54 -1.24 0.77
CA ASP A 402 -33.66 -1.45 -0.14
C ASP A 402 -33.81 -2.94 -0.50
N VAL A 403 -32.70 -3.65 -0.74
CA VAL A 403 -32.69 -5.11 -0.95
C VAL A 403 -33.19 -5.86 0.29
N LYS A 404 -32.72 -5.53 1.49
CA LYS A 404 -33.22 -6.14 2.74
C LYS A 404 -34.71 -5.90 2.93
N THR A 405 -35.17 -4.68 2.66
CA THR A 405 -36.59 -4.32 2.70
C THR A 405 -37.40 -5.15 1.72
N ASN A 406 -36.89 -5.36 0.51
CA ASN A 406 -37.52 -6.19 -0.52
C ASN A 406 -37.53 -7.68 -0.14
N ILE A 407 -36.45 -8.22 0.44
CA ILE A 407 -36.41 -9.59 0.97
C ILE A 407 -37.46 -9.75 2.07
N ASN A 408 -37.55 -8.79 2.99
CA ASN A 408 -38.50 -8.82 4.10
C ASN A 408 -39.96 -8.78 3.59
N LYS A 409 -40.26 -7.92 2.60
CA LYS A 409 -41.56 -7.87 1.92
C LYS A 409 -41.90 -9.18 1.23
N ARG A 410 -40.96 -9.76 0.47
CA ARG A 410 -41.13 -11.06 -0.21
C ARG A 410 -41.40 -12.18 0.79
N CYS A 411 -40.66 -12.24 1.89
CA CYS A 411 -40.87 -13.26 2.92
C CYS A 411 -42.26 -13.13 3.56
N ARG A 412 -42.71 -11.90 3.82
CA ARG A 412 -44.07 -11.64 4.32
C ARG A 412 -45.15 -12.19 3.37
N GLU A 413 -44.99 -11.99 2.07
CA GLU A 413 -45.91 -12.51 1.05
C GLU A 413 -45.84 -14.05 0.98
N GLN A 414 -44.65 -14.63 0.92
CA GLN A 414 -44.44 -16.08 0.89
C GLN A 414 -45.04 -16.77 2.13
N PHE A 415 -44.83 -16.21 3.32
CA PHE A 415 -45.44 -16.70 4.56
C PHE A 415 -46.97 -16.57 4.50
N SER A 416 -47.48 -15.44 4.00
CA SER A 416 -48.93 -15.20 3.88
C SER A 416 -49.62 -16.18 2.93
N CYS A 417 -48.90 -16.65 1.90
CA CYS A 417 -49.32 -17.69 0.96
C CYS A 417 -49.04 -19.12 1.47
N GLY A 418 -48.45 -19.28 2.67
CA GLY A 418 -48.13 -20.58 3.26
C GLY A 418 -47.00 -21.34 2.55
N LEU A 419 -46.08 -20.64 1.87
CA LEU A 419 -44.94 -21.23 1.17
C LEU A 419 -43.72 -21.46 2.07
N ILE A 420 -43.58 -20.66 3.12
CA ILE A 420 -42.44 -20.70 4.06
C ILE A 420 -42.95 -20.61 5.50
N THR A 421 -42.13 -21.04 6.45
CA THR A 421 -42.36 -20.90 7.90
C THR A 421 -41.81 -19.56 8.43
N LEU A 422 -42.06 -19.22 9.70
CA LEU A 422 -41.45 -18.03 10.32
C LEU A 422 -39.94 -18.21 10.54
N ASN A 423 -39.46 -19.43 10.82
CA ASN A 423 -38.03 -19.70 10.92
C ASN A 423 -37.33 -19.63 9.54
N ASP A 424 -37.99 -20.03 8.45
CA ASP A 424 -37.47 -19.81 7.09
C ASP A 424 -37.35 -18.33 6.74
N TRP A 425 -38.33 -17.52 7.15
CA TRP A 425 -38.24 -16.06 7.02
C TRP A 425 -37.05 -15.53 7.82
N ARG A 426 -36.92 -15.88 9.11
CA ARG A 426 -35.78 -15.46 9.95
C ARG A 426 -34.44 -15.83 9.31
N ALA A 427 -34.31 -17.04 8.77
CA ALA A 427 -33.12 -17.44 8.04
C ALA A 427 -32.84 -16.56 6.82
N GLN A 428 -33.85 -16.20 6.01
CA GLN A 428 -33.67 -15.32 4.84
C GLN A 428 -33.25 -13.89 5.19
N ILE A 429 -33.56 -13.39 6.40
CA ILE A 429 -33.14 -12.07 6.88
C ILE A 429 -31.88 -12.13 7.77
N GLY A 430 -31.25 -13.30 7.93
CA GLY A 430 -30.01 -13.47 8.70
C GLY A 430 -30.22 -13.55 10.21
N GLU A 431 -31.42 -13.85 10.66
CA GLU A 431 -31.81 -13.94 12.06
C GLU A 431 -31.75 -15.39 12.57
N SER A 432 -31.38 -15.57 13.84
CA SER A 432 -31.30 -16.90 14.46
C SER A 432 -32.65 -17.58 14.60
N MET A 433 -32.68 -18.91 14.46
CA MET A 433 -33.87 -19.73 14.71
C MET A 433 -34.43 -19.49 16.11
N ILE A 434 -35.75 -19.52 16.24
CA ILE A 434 -36.43 -19.56 17.53
C ILE A 434 -36.96 -20.97 17.74
N GLU A 435 -36.58 -21.59 18.86
CA GLU A 435 -37.05 -22.91 19.30
C GLU A 435 -38.49 -22.80 19.85
N ASN A 436 -39.43 -22.53 18.96
CA ASN A 436 -40.85 -22.50 19.26
C ASN A 436 -41.59 -23.26 18.14
N PRO A 437 -42.38 -24.30 18.46
CA PRO A 437 -43.11 -25.08 17.45
C PRO A 437 -44.00 -24.25 16.51
N LEU A 438 -44.47 -23.08 16.94
CA LEU A 438 -45.22 -22.16 16.08
C LEU A 438 -44.39 -21.65 14.89
N PHE A 439 -43.09 -21.44 15.10
CA PHE A 439 -42.21 -20.83 14.10
C PHE A 439 -41.80 -21.81 12.99
N ASP A 440 -41.99 -23.11 13.22
CA ASP A 440 -41.70 -24.19 12.28
C ASP A 440 -42.93 -24.63 11.47
N LYS A 441 -44.11 -24.03 11.70
CA LYS A 441 -45.34 -24.36 10.98
C LYS A 441 -45.53 -23.50 9.74
N LEU A 442 -46.02 -24.10 8.66
CA LEU A 442 -46.63 -23.36 7.56
C LEU A 442 -47.95 -22.76 8.03
N LYS A 443 -48.36 -21.66 7.39
CA LYS A 443 -49.62 -20.99 7.73
C LYS A 443 -50.84 -21.91 7.65
N PHE A 444 -50.85 -22.90 6.75
CA PHE A 444 -51.94 -23.87 6.62
C PHE A 444 -51.99 -24.92 7.74
N ASP A 445 -50.87 -25.14 8.44
CA ASP A 445 -50.73 -26.12 9.52
C ASP A 445 -50.93 -25.49 10.91
N MET A 446 -51.24 -24.19 10.97
CA MET A 446 -51.51 -23.45 12.20
C MET A 446 -52.97 -23.60 12.62
N SER A 447 -53.22 -23.71 13.92
CA SER A 447 -54.58 -23.65 14.46
C SER A 447 -55.16 -22.23 14.39
N ASP A 448 -56.49 -22.09 14.51
CA ASP A 448 -57.15 -20.77 14.51
C ASP A 448 -56.60 -19.84 15.61
N GLU A 449 -56.27 -20.38 16.78
CA GLU A 449 -55.65 -19.62 17.89
C GLU A 449 -54.21 -19.17 17.57
N GLU A 450 -53.45 -19.99 16.83
CA GLU A 450 -52.09 -19.68 16.39
C GLU A 450 -52.10 -18.61 15.29
N LEU A 451 -53.01 -18.73 14.32
CA LEU A 451 -53.25 -17.74 13.27
C LEU A 451 -53.65 -16.39 13.86
N ASP A 452 -54.50 -16.37 14.87
CA ASP A 452 -54.90 -15.14 15.56
C ASP A 452 -53.72 -14.44 16.24
N LYS A 453 -52.83 -15.19 16.90
CA LYS A 453 -51.61 -14.64 17.51
C LYS A 453 -50.71 -14.01 16.44
N VAL A 454 -50.49 -14.72 15.35
CA VAL A 454 -49.64 -14.27 14.23
C VAL A 454 -50.24 -13.03 13.55
N ASN A 455 -51.55 -13.05 13.25
CA ASN A 455 -52.25 -11.93 12.64
C ASN A 455 -52.28 -10.68 13.53
N ARG A 456 -52.39 -10.84 14.85
CA ARG A 456 -52.30 -9.70 15.80
C ARG A 456 -50.94 -9.01 15.71
N VAL A 457 -49.85 -9.77 15.62
CA VAL A 457 -48.48 -9.22 15.48
C VAL A 457 -48.30 -8.49 14.15
N PHE A 458 -48.88 -9.01 13.06
CA PHE A 458 -48.80 -8.37 11.74
C PHE A 458 -49.74 -7.17 11.55
N ASN A 459 -50.85 -7.11 12.30
CA ASN A 459 -51.87 -6.07 12.22
C ASN A 459 -51.78 -5.01 13.32
N THR A 460 -50.80 -5.10 14.23
CA THR A 460 -50.43 -3.96 15.08
C THR A 460 -50.02 -2.80 14.17
N LYS A 461 -50.97 -1.90 13.90
CA LYS A 461 -50.75 -0.67 13.14
C LYS A 461 -49.60 0.10 13.80
N SER A 462 -48.61 0.46 12.99
CA SER A 462 -47.77 1.64 13.18
C SER A 462 -48.69 2.84 13.45
N GLY A 463 -48.77 3.24 14.72
CA GLY A 463 -49.42 4.48 15.10
C GLY A 463 -48.57 5.67 14.67
N ASP A 464 -49.15 6.53 13.83
CA ASP A 464 -48.76 7.90 13.52
C ASP A 464 -47.41 8.16 12.83
N GLU A 465 -47.28 7.74 11.57
CA GLU A 465 -46.59 8.56 10.58
C GLU A 465 -47.58 9.56 10.00
N LYS A 466 -47.77 10.68 10.71
CA LYS A 466 -48.25 11.91 10.08
C LYS A 466 -47.06 12.60 9.42
N ASP A 467 -47.01 12.39 8.11
CA ASP A 467 -46.35 13.25 7.14
C ASP A 467 -46.61 14.73 7.49
N GLY A 468 -45.55 15.48 7.76
CA GLY A 468 -45.65 16.91 8.12
C GLY A 468 -44.63 17.39 9.13
N ARG A 469 -43.39 17.63 8.68
CA ARG A 469 -42.64 18.84 9.05
C ARG A 469 -41.48 19.07 8.09
N GLU A 470 -41.74 20.02 7.21
CA GLU A 470 -40.77 20.79 6.45
C GLU A 470 -39.59 21.25 7.32
N ASN A 471 -38.42 21.24 6.70
CA ASN A 471 -37.27 22.12 6.95
C ASN A 471 -37.47 23.20 8.02
N GLN A 472 -36.95 22.97 9.23
CA GLN A 472 -36.60 24.07 10.13
C GLN A 472 -35.13 23.94 10.56
N LYS A 473 -34.33 24.92 10.11
CA LYS A 473 -32.97 25.18 10.58
C LYS A 473 -32.98 25.36 12.11
N PRO A 474 -31.93 24.94 12.83
CA PRO A 474 -31.84 25.19 14.27
C PRO A 474 -31.65 26.69 14.53
N SER A 475 -32.66 27.31 15.15
CA SER A 475 -32.56 28.64 15.72
C SER A 475 -31.83 28.58 17.05
N VAL A 476 -30.76 29.37 17.14
CA VAL A 476 -29.99 29.70 18.34
C VAL A 476 -30.93 30.17 19.47
N GLN A 477 -30.83 29.56 20.65
CA GLN A 477 -31.33 30.16 21.88
C GLN A 477 -30.16 30.67 22.72
N ASP A 478 -29.93 31.97 22.56
CA ASP A 478 -29.43 32.85 23.59
C ASP A 478 -30.46 32.90 24.74
N LYS A 479 -29.98 32.78 25.98
CA LYS A 479 -30.46 33.57 27.13
C LYS A 479 -29.58 33.31 28.35
N GLY A 480 -28.76 34.30 28.64
CA GLY A 480 -28.25 34.51 29.98
C GLY A 480 -29.38 34.79 30.98
N LYS A 481 -29.16 34.31 32.20
CA LYS A 481 -29.24 35.11 33.42
C LYS A 481 -28.15 34.63 34.36
#